data_AF-A0A5E7DS13-F1
#
_entry.id   AF-A0A5E7DS13-F1
#
_cell.length_a   1.000
_cell.length_b   1.000
_cell.length_c   1.000
_cell.angle_alpha   90.00
_cell.angle_beta   90.00
_cell.angle_gamma   90.00
#
_symmetry.space_group_name_H-M   'P 1'
#
loop_
_entity.id
_entity.type
_entity.pdbx_description
1 polymer ?
#
loop_
_entity_poly.entity_id
_entity_poly.type
_entity_poly.pdbx_seq_one_letter_code
_entity_poly.pdbx_strand_id
1 'polypeptide(L)'
;MNNATDTSNDWSGFIANVIATWEWVERFFAALWSGLGWPHAVLIMFCVGVYYFKGEIKSVIPRIKRIGSDGFEVESQSPPVQPTVKDGEVKNIPKGDFPHTFDVALRIVQKDIEGKSDADALQHLIGDDAGWRVLWYFETIYSYIYGGQIRLLQLLNQRGTMGMTLAEVEAEWEEHKSRNKPTMDKWEMQPYLDFLKSRELILLEGDTLKITFTGNEFLTWMAKYGRSDNRLW
;
A
#
# COMPACT_ATOMS: atom_id res chain seq x y z
N MET A 1 -6.74 28.44 -28.15
CA MET A 1 -5.38 27.93 -28.41
C MET A 1 -4.44 28.67 -27.48
N ASN A 2 -4.18 28.10 -26.30
CA ASN A 2 -3.29 28.65 -25.28
C ASN A 2 -2.37 27.52 -24.79
N ASN A 3 -1.11 27.89 -24.57
CA ASN A 3 0.07 27.04 -24.37
C ASN A 3 -0.04 26.12 -23.15
N ALA A 4 0.26 24.84 -23.35
CA ALA A 4 0.33 23.80 -22.31
C ALA A 4 1.70 23.10 -22.32
N THR A 5 2.79 23.83 -22.49
CA THR A 5 4.14 23.27 -22.71
C THR A 5 5.22 23.69 -21.70
N ASP A 6 4.88 24.31 -20.56
CA ASP A 6 5.91 24.85 -19.64
C ASP A 6 6.18 24.04 -18.35
N THR A 7 5.58 22.87 -18.14
CA THR A 7 5.78 22.09 -16.89
C THR A 7 6.90 21.05 -16.94
N SER A 8 7.54 20.80 -18.09
CA SER A 8 8.59 19.78 -18.22
C SER A 8 9.99 20.25 -17.77
N ASN A 9 10.20 21.55 -17.55
CA ASN A 9 11.51 22.11 -17.20
C ASN A 9 11.84 22.15 -15.70
N ASP A 10 10.90 21.85 -14.80
CA ASP A 10 11.13 21.98 -13.35
C ASP A 10 11.77 20.70 -12.75
N TRP A 11 11.48 19.53 -13.32
CA TRP A 11 11.99 18.24 -12.85
C TRP A 11 13.50 18.05 -13.07
N SER A 12 14.06 18.63 -14.14
CA SER A 12 15.50 18.55 -14.41
C SER A 12 16.32 19.32 -13.37
N GLY A 13 15.83 20.47 -12.92
CA GLY A 13 16.45 21.25 -11.86
C GLY A 13 16.42 20.53 -10.51
N PHE A 14 15.29 19.90 -10.17
CA PHE A 14 15.17 19.08 -8.96
C PHE A 14 16.14 17.89 -8.98
N ILE A 15 16.17 17.11 -10.07
CA ILE A 15 17.07 15.95 -10.20
C ILE A 15 18.53 16.37 -10.14
N ALA A 16 18.90 17.46 -10.81
CA ALA A 16 20.26 18.00 -10.76
C ALA A 16 20.67 18.39 -9.33
N ASN A 17 19.76 19.03 -8.58
CA ASN A 17 20.00 19.38 -7.17
C ASN A 17 20.14 18.14 -6.28
N VAL A 18 19.35 17.09 -6.50
CA VAL A 18 19.46 15.83 -5.75
C VAL A 18 20.79 15.14 -6.03
N ILE A 19 21.20 15.04 -7.29
CA ILE A 19 22.48 14.42 -7.68
C ILE A 19 23.65 15.21 -7.10
N ALA A 20 23.64 16.55 -7.21
CA ALA A 20 24.69 17.39 -6.64
C ALA A 20 24.78 17.26 -5.11
N THR A 21 23.63 17.15 -4.43
CA THR A 21 23.59 16.92 -2.98
C THR A 21 24.16 15.55 -2.63
N TRP A 22 23.83 14.52 -3.41
CA TRP A 22 24.34 13.16 -3.21
C TRP A 22 25.87 13.06 -3.39
N GLU A 23 26.40 13.64 -4.46
CA GLU A 23 27.86 13.68 -4.70
C GLU A 23 28.61 14.42 -3.59
N TRP A 24 28.02 15.50 -3.07
CA TRP A 24 28.61 16.22 -1.93
C TRP A 24 28.65 15.36 -0.66
N VAL A 25 27.58 14.60 -0.39
CA VAL A 25 27.50 13.66 0.73
C VAL A 25 28.56 12.56 0.61
N GLU A 26 28.69 11.93 -0.56
CA GLU A 26 29.72 10.90 -0.78
C GLU A 26 31.13 11.43 -0.55
N ARG A 27 31.45 12.62 -1.08
CA ARG A 27 32.76 13.26 -0.88
C ARG A 27 33.01 13.61 0.57
N PHE A 28 31.99 14.06 1.29
CA PHE A 28 32.07 14.35 2.71
C PHE A 28 32.39 13.09 3.52
N PHE A 29 31.70 11.97 3.25
CA PHE A 29 31.98 10.68 3.90
C PHE A 29 33.37 10.13 3.55
N ALA A 30 33.79 10.21 2.29
CA ALA A 30 35.12 9.78 1.87
C ALA A 30 36.24 10.61 2.54
N ALA A 31 36.05 11.92 2.66
CA ALA A 31 36.98 12.81 3.36
C ALA A 31 37.04 12.52 4.88
N LEU A 32 35.88 12.25 5.50
CA LEU A 32 35.80 11.83 6.89
C LEU A 32 36.52 10.50 7.11
N TRP A 33 36.34 9.52 6.23
CA TRP A 33 36.91 8.18 6.36
C TRP A 33 38.43 8.15 6.11
N SER A 34 38.93 9.01 5.23
CA SER A 34 40.36 9.08 4.88
C SER A 34 41.16 10.01 5.79
N GLY A 35 40.57 11.10 6.27
CA GLY A 35 41.25 12.11 7.08
C GLY A 35 41.16 11.88 8.60
N LEU A 36 40.03 11.34 9.07
CA LEU A 36 39.81 11.03 10.48
C LEU A 36 39.78 9.51 10.61
N GLY A 37 40.79 8.95 11.30
CA GLY A 37 40.81 7.51 11.57
C GLY A 37 39.45 7.01 12.09
N TRP A 38 39.08 5.78 11.69
CA TRP A 38 37.74 5.20 11.89
C TRP A 38 37.07 5.45 13.25
N PRO A 39 37.77 5.52 14.42
CA PRO A 39 37.09 5.76 15.69
C PRO A 39 36.40 7.13 15.76
N HIS A 40 36.97 8.14 15.11
CA HIS A 40 36.43 9.50 15.14
C HIS A 40 35.21 9.65 14.22
N ALA A 41 35.21 8.99 13.06
CA ALA A 41 34.05 8.97 12.16
C ALA A 41 32.83 8.33 12.84
N VAL A 42 33.03 7.21 13.54
CA VAL A 42 31.97 6.56 14.33
C VAL A 42 31.48 7.47 15.45
N LEU A 43 32.38 8.14 16.17
CA LEU A 43 32.01 9.08 17.23
C LEU A 43 31.18 10.26 16.70
N ILE A 44 31.56 10.85 15.56
CA ILE A 44 30.84 11.96 14.93
C ILE A 44 29.45 11.49 14.49
N MET A 45 29.35 10.34 13.82
CA MET A 45 28.07 9.74 13.41
C MET A 45 27.14 9.50 14.60
N PHE A 46 27.69 8.96 15.70
CA PHE A 46 26.95 8.74 16.94
C PHE A 46 26.43 10.06 17.53
N CYS A 47 27.28 11.09 17.64
CA CYS A 47 26.89 12.40 18.15
C CYS A 47 25.81 13.07 17.28
N VAL A 48 25.93 13.00 15.95
CA VAL A 48 24.93 13.54 15.02
C VAL A 48 23.61 12.78 15.15
N GLY A 49 23.64 11.45 15.21
CA GLY A 49 22.45 10.63 15.45
C GLY A 49 21.76 11.01 16.76
N VAL A 50 22.48 11.09 17.86
CA VAL A 50 21.92 11.49 19.17
C VAL A 50 21.30 12.88 19.12
N TYR A 51 21.89 13.82 18.37
CA TYR A 51 21.36 15.18 18.24
C TYR A 51 20.04 15.24 17.46
N TYR A 52 19.95 14.57 16.30
CA TYR A 52 18.74 14.53 15.49
C TYR A 52 17.61 13.71 16.14
N PHE A 53 17.96 12.61 16.80
CA PHE A 53 16.99 11.72 17.45
C PHE A 53 16.75 12.05 18.92
N LYS A 54 17.16 13.23 19.41
CA LYS A 54 17.00 13.61 20.83
C LYS A 54 15.55 13.54 21.33
N GLY A 55 14.57 13.78 20.46
CA GLY A 55 13.14 13.69 20.79
C GLY A 55 12.70 12.25 21.05
N GLU A 56 13.08 11.34 20.15
CA GLU A 56 12.79 9.91 20.27
C GLU A 56 13.57 9.26 21.41
N ILE A 57 14.86 9.59 21.56
CA ILE A 57 15.68 9.10 22.68
C ILE A 57 15.09 9.53 24.03
N LYS A 58 14.60 10.77 24.14
CA LYS A 58 13.87 11.24 25.35
C LYS A 58 12.57 10.49 25.60
N SER A 59 11.91 9.94 24.59
CA SER A 59 10.67 9.17 24.75
C SER A 59 10.93 7.73 25.20
N VAL A 60 12.11 7.19 24.87
CA VAL A 60 12.52 5.81 25.18
C VAL A 60 13.27 5.69 26.51
N ILE A 61 14.15 6.64 26.86
CA ILE A 61 14.91 6.62 28.13
C ILE A 61 14.03 6.39 29.38
N PRO A 62 12.86 7.04 29.55
CA PRO A 62 12.02 6.84 30.72
C PRO A 62 11.47 5.41 30.86
N ARG A 63 11.47 4.63 29.77
CA ARG A 63 10.97 3.25 29.72
C ARG A 63 12.01 2.24 30.23
N ILE A 64 13.27 2.63 30.37
CA ILE A 64 14.35 1.75 30.85
C ILE A 64 14.48 1.90 32.36
N LYS A 65 13.67 1.14 33.13
CA LYS A 65 13.67 1.20 34.60
C LYS A 65 14.90 0.55 35.26
N ARG A 66 15.47 -0.49 34.66
CA ARG A 66 16.53 -1.27 35.29
C ARG A 66 17.48 -1.86 34.25
N ILE A 67 18.77 -1.56 34.40
CA ILE A 67 19.86 -2.21 33.67
C ILE A 67 20.52 -3.17 34.67
N GLY A 68 20.29 -4.47 34.49
CA GLY A 68 20.87 -5.53 35.33
C GLY A 68 21.90 -6.36 34.58
N SER A 69 22.64 -7.19 35.29
CA SER A 69 23.62 -8.14 34.71
C SER A 69 22.98 -9.20 33.80
N ASP A 70 21.65 -9.37 33.88
CA ASP A 70 20.88 -10.39 33.13
C ASP A 70 20.15 -9.82 31.88
N GLY A 71 20.42 -8.58 31.48
CA GLY A 71 19.88 -7.99 30.24
C GLY A 71 18.86 -6.87 30.46
N PHE A 72 18.19 -6.47 29.36
CA PHE A 72 17.18 -5.41 29.35
C PHE A 72 15.79 -6.00 29.62
N GLU A 73 15.28 -5.82 30.84
CA GLU A 73 13.85 -6.03 31.12
C GLU A 73 13.07 -4.78 30.67
N VAL A 74 12.49 -4.84 29.48
CA VAL A 74 11.49 -3.87 29.02
C VAL A 74 10.16 -4.28 29.62
N GLU A 75 9.69 -3.53 30.61
CA GLU A 75 8.37 -3.73 31.21
C GLU A 75 7.33 -3.57 30.09
N SER A 76 6.64 -4.66 29.75
CA SER A 76 5.59 -4.68 28.73
C SER A 76 4.49 -3.75 29.23
N GLN A 77 4.43 -2.53 28.69
CA GLN A 77 3.44 -1.56 29.06
C GLN A 77 2.07 -2.20 28.78
N SER A 78 1.29 -2.47 29.84
CA SER A 78 -0.12 -2.82 29.71
C SER A 78 -0.76 -1.84 28.72
N PRO A 79 -1.57 -2.31 27.76
CA PRO A 79 -2.14 -1.44 26.73
C PRO A 79 -2.75 -0.22 27.42
N PRO A 80 -2.49 1.00 26.91
CA PRO A 80 -2.97 2.22 27.54
C PRO A 80 -4.47 2.04 27.78
N VAL A 81 -4.88 2.24 29.03
CA VAL A 81 -6.29 2.32 29.41
C VAL A 81 -6.93 3.25 28.39
N GLN A 82 -7.80 2.69 27.55
CA GLN A 82 -8.52 3.47 26.54
C GLN A 82 -9.12 4.66 27.27
N PRO A 83 -8.87 5.90 26.80
CA PRO A 83 -9.49 7.07 27.41
C PRO A 83 -10.98 6.81 27.42
N THR A 84 -11.57 6.80 28.61
CA THR A 84 -13.01 6.77 28.80
C THR A 84 -13.53 7.97 28.04
N VAL A 85 -14.08 7.73 26.85
CA VAL A 85 -14.62 8.77 25.99
C VAL A 85 -15.69 9.45 26.82
N LYS A 86 -15.44 10.70 27.22
CA LYS A 86 -16.48 11.51 27.85
C LYS A 86 -17.60 11.63 26.83
N ASP A 87 -18.77 11.07 27.15
CA ASP A 87 -20.00 11.33 26.42
C ASP A 87 -20.17 12.84 26.25
N GLY A 88 -20.18 13.32 25.00
CA GLY A 88 -20.69 14.65 24.68
C GLY A 88 -19.85 15.52 23.75
N GLU A 89 -18.57 15.24 23.51
CA GLU A 89 -17.80 16.05 22.55
C GLU A 89 -17.83 15.42 21.15
N VAL A 90 -18.92 15.70 20.42
CA VAL A 90 -19.01 15.41 18.99
C VAL A 90 -17.94 16.25 18.30
N LYS A 91 -16.78 15.65 18.03
CA LYS A 91 -15.74 16.25 17.19
C LYS A 91 -16.38 16.64 15.86
N ASN A 92 -16.22 17.91 15.46
CA ASN A 92 -16.60 18.38 14.14
C ASN A 92 -16.07 17.42 13.08
N ILE A 93 -16.99 16.78 12.33
CA ILE A 93 -16.61 15.90 11.23
C ILE A 93 -15.93 16.78 10.18
N PRO A 94 -14.65 16.55 9.86
CA PRO A 94 -13.97 17.35 8.85
C PRO A 94 -14.69 17.19 7.52
N LYS A 95 -15.19 18.30 6.96
CA LYS A 95 -15.71 18.32 5.59
C LYS A 95 -14.52 18.14 4.65
N GLY A 96 -14.50 17.05 3.91
CA GLY A 96 -13.43 16.75 2.94
C GLY A 96 -13.40 17.72 1.76
N ASP A 97 -12.50 17.46 0.81
CA ASP A 97 -12.23 18.33 -0.35
C ASP A 97 -13.43 18.54 -1.30
N PHE A 98 -14.47 17.70 -1.17
CA PHE A 98 -15.67 17.73 -2.03
C PHE A 98 -16.95 17.97 -1.20
N PRO A 99 -17.17 19.19 -0.68
CA PRO A 99 -18.23 19.48 0.28
C PRO A 99 -19.64 19.20 -0.27
N HIS A 100 -19.90 19.50 -1.54
CA HIS A 100 -21.22 19.26 -2.15
C HIS A 100 -21.54 17.77 -2.28
N THR A 101 -20.60 16.97 -2.78
CA THR A 101 -20.76 15.51 -2.91
C THR A 101 -20.89 14.87 -1.54
N PHE A 102 -20.11 15.36 -0.56
CA PHE A 102 -20.22 14.95 0.83
C PHE A 102 -21.63 15.21 1.38
N ASP A 103 -22.21 16.40 1.18
CA ASP A 103 -23.57 16.71 1.65
C ASP A 103 -24.65 15.86 0.96
N VAL A 104 -24.45 15.44 -0.30
CA VAL A 104 -25.34 14.48 -0.98
C VAL A 104 -25.22 13.09 -0.35
N ALA A 105 -24.01 12.57 -0.18
CA ALA A 105 -23.77 11.27 0.44
C ALA A 105 -24.28 11.22 1.89
N LEU A 106 -24.01 12.28 2.67
CA LEU A 106 -24.47 12.40 4.05
C LEU A 106 -25.99 12.33 4.15
N ARG A 107 -26.73 12.99 3.24
CA ARG A 107 -28.19 12.92 3.21
C ARG A 107 -28.72 11.53 2.90
N ILE A 108 -28.03 10.77 2.04
CA ILE A 108 -28.39 9.37 1.75
C ILE A 108 -28.22 8.53 3.02
N VAL A 109 -27.05 8.60 3.66
CA VAL A 109 -26.75 7.87 4.90
C VAL A 109 -27.74 8.23 6.02
N GLN A 110 -28.04 9.52 6.21
CA GLN A 110 -29.01 9.98 7.21
C GLN A 110 -30.41 9.39 6.98
N LYS A 111 -30.84 9.34 5.72
CA LYS A 111 -32.12 8.74 5.34
C LYS A 111 -32.14 7.23 5.57
N ASP A 112 -31.04 6.54 5.32
CA ASP A 112 -30.95 5.08 5.47
C ASP A 112 -30.98 4.63 6.94
N ILE A 113 -30.65 5.50 7.89
CA ILE A 113 -30.72 5.23 9.33
C ILE A 113 -31.94 5.86 10.03
N GLU A 114 -32.74 6.65 9.31
CA GLU A 114 -33.90 7.33 9.88
C GLU A 114 -34.91 6.32 10.46
N GLY A 115 -35.30 6.50 11.73
CA GLY A 115 -36.26 5.63 12.42
C GLY A 115 -35.70 4.29 12.91
N LYS A 116 -34.41 4.00 12.70
CA LYS A 116 -33.73 2.83 13.30
C LYS A 116 -33.33 3.11 14.74
N SER A 117 -33.26 2.06 15.56
CA SER A 117 -32.60 2.16 16.87
C SER A 117 -31.10 2.44 16.70
N ASP A 118 -30.45 3.02 17.70
CA ASP A 118 -29.01 3.30 17.63
C ASP A 118 -28.18 2.04 17.33
N ALA A 119 -28.58 0.90 17.89
CA ALA A 119 -27.92 -0.38 17.65
C ALA A 119 -28.10 -0.87 16.20
N ASP A 120 -29.31 -0.80 15.66
CA ASP A 120 -29.61 -1.21 14.28
C ASP A 120 -28.97 -0.26 13.27
N ALA A 121 -28.96 1.04 13.56
CA ALA A 121 -28.29 2.06 12.75
C ALA A 121 -26.78 1.78 12.70
N LEU A 122 -26.14 1.52 13.83
CA LEU A 122 -24.72 1.20 13.88
C LEU A 122 -24.39 -0.07 13.08
N GLN A 123 -25.13 -1.16 13.28
CA GLN A 123 -24.91 -2.40 12.51
C GLN A 123 -25.10 -2.18 11.01
N HIS A 124 -26.11 -1.39 10.62
CA HIS A 124 -26.33 -1.05 9.22
C HIS A 124 -25.15 -0.26 8.63
N LEU A 125 -24.65 0.76 9.34
CA LEU A 125 -23.50 1.56 8.91
C LEU A 125 -22.22 0.75 8.80
N ILE A 126 -21.98 -0.20 9.71
CA ILE A 126 -20.84 -1.12 9.63
C ILE A 126 -20.93 -1.98 8.38
N GLY A 127 -22.12 -2.54 8.10
CA GLY A 127 -22.36 -3.34 6.90
C GLY A 127 -22.16 -2.54 5.60
N ASP A 128 -22.67 -1.31 5.56
CA ASP A 128 -22.53 -0.43 4.41
C ASP A 128 -21.06 -0.01 4.19
N ASP A 129 -20.35 0.42 5.24
CA ASP A 129 -18.91 0.76 5.15
C ASP A 129 -18.07 -0.44 4.69
N ALA A 130 -18.34 -1.63 5.21
CA ALA A 130 -17.68 -2.85 4.76
C ALA A 130 -17.93 -3.13 3.25
N GLY A 131 -19.17 -2.95 2.80
CA GLY A 131 -19.52 -3.08 1.38
C GLY A 131 -18.77 -2.08 0.49
N TRP A 132 -18.72 -0.81 0.90
CA TRP A 132 -17.97 0.23 0.18
C TRP A 132 -16.47 -0.06 0.13
N ARG A 133 -15.89 -0.56 1.23
CA ARG A 133 -14.47 -0.94 1.26
C ARG A 133 -14.16 -2.06 0.28
N VAL A 134 -15.04 -3.06 0.14
CA VAL A 134 -14.88 -4.13 -0.86
C VAL A 134 -14.95 -3.57 -2.28
N LEU A 135 -15.92 -2.70 -2.58
CA LEU A 135 -16.03 -2.06 -3.89
C LEU A 135 -14.78 -1.24 -4.21
N TRP A 136 -14.35 -0.39 -3.29
CA TRP A 136 -13.15 0.43 -3.45
C TRP A 136 -11.89 -0.42 -3.61
N TYR A 137 -11.79 -1.53 -2.88
CA TYR A 137 -10.69 -2.48 -3.00
C TYR A 137 -10.61 -3.07 -4.41
N PHE A 138 -11.73 -3.54 -4.97
CA PHE A 138 -11.78 -4.08 -6.34
C PHE A 138 -11.57 -3.03 -7.42
N GLU A 139 -12.09 -1.81 -7.26
CA GLU A 139 -11.80 -0.68 -8.17
C GLU A 139 -10.30 -0.35 -8.18
N THR A 140 -9.68 -0.38 -7.01
CA THR A 140 -8.23 -0.15 -6.87
C THR A 140 -7.45 -1.24 -7.59
N ILE A 141 -7.77 -2.51 -7.35
CA ILE A 141 -7.13 -3.64 -8.08
C ILE A 141 -7.31 -3.47 -9.58
N TYR A 142 -8.53 -3.21 -10.04
CA TYR A 142 -8.84 -3.06 -11.46
C TYR A 142 -8.06 -1.90 -12.09
N SER A 143 -7.78 -0.83 -11.34
CA SER A 143 -7.01 0.31 -11.84
C SER A 143 -5.52 -0.03 -12.10
N TYR A 144 -4.98 -1.06 -11.44
CA TYR A 144 -3.56 -1.43 -11.54
C TYR A 144 -3.30 -2.79 -12.22
N ILE A 145 -4.32 -3.63 -12.39
CA ILE A 145 -4.18 -4.98 -12.95
C ILE A 145 -4.11 -4.95 -14.49
N TYR A 146 -3.15 -5.69 -15.05
CA TYR A 146 -2.99 -5.86 -16.50
C TYR A 146 -4.03 -6.82 -17.09
N GLY A 147 -4.40 -6.63 -18.36
CA GLY A 147 -5.32 -7.53 -19.06
C GLY A 147 -4.83 -8.98 -19.12
N GLY A 148 -3.51 -9.20 -19.24
CA GLY A 148 -2.92 -10.54 -19.14
C GLY A 148 -3.21 -11.20 -17.80
N GLN A 149 -3.13 -10.44 -16.70
CA GLN A 149 -3.37 -10.97 -15.36
C GLN A 149 -4.84 -11.32 -15.17
N ILE A 150 -5.75 -10.51 -15.71
CA ILE A 150 -7.18 -10.81 -15.74
C ILE A 150 -7.43 -12.12 -16.49
N ARG A 151 -6.81 -12.31 -17.67
CA ARG A 151 -6.90 -13.57 -18.43
C ARG A 151 -6.36 -14.76 -17.63
N LEU A 152 -5.23 -14.60 -16.94
CA LEU A 152 -4.69 -15.65 -16.07
C LEU A 152 -5.70 -16.01 -14.96
N LEU A 153 -6.32 -15.01 -14.32
CA LEU A 153 -7.36 -15.27 -13.31
C LEU A 153 -8.57 -16.01 -13.90
N GLN A 154 -9.01 -15.65 -15.11
CA GLN A 154 -10.10 -16.36 -15.80
C GLN A 154 -9.73 -17.82 -16.09
N LEU A 155 -8.50 -18.09 -16.53
CA LEU A 155 -8.01 -19.46 -16.75
C LEU A 155 -7.96 -20.26 -15.44
N LEU A 156 -7.44 -19.66 -14.36
CA LEU A 156 -7.43 -20.29 -13.05
C LEU A 156 -8.86 -20.58 -12.55
N ASN A 157 -9.80 -19.66 -12.75
CA ASN A 157 -11.21 -19.86 -12.41
C ASN A 157 -11.84 -21.03 -13.19
N GLN A 158 -11.55 -21.15 -14.49
CA GLN A 158 -12.02 -22.27 -15.31
C GLN A 158 -11.50 -23.63 -14.83
N ARG A 159 -10.28 -23.67 -14.30
CA ARG A 159 -9.68 -24.88 -13.72
C ARG A 159 -10.12 -25.17 -12.27
N GLY A 160 -10.71 -24.19 -11.60
CA GLY A 160 -11.20 -24.31 -10.23
C GLY A 160 -10.12 -24.78 -9.25
N THR A 161 -10.40 -25.85 -8.50
CA THR A 161 -9.52 -26.35 -7.44
C THR A 161 -8.24 -27.02 -7.95
N MET A 162 -8.18 -27.40 -9.24
CA MET A 162 -6.99 -28.02 -9.82
C MET A 162 -5.85 -27.03 -10.02
N GLY A 163 -6.15 -25.76 -10.31
CA GLY A 163 -5.14 -24.73 -10.58
C GLY A 163 -4.32 -24.97 -11.86
N MET A 164 -3.20 -24.26 -11.97
CA MET A 164 -2.21 -24.37 -13.05
C MET A 164 -0.83 -24.63 -12.48
N THR A 165 -0.05 -25.50 -13.13
CA THR A 165 1.37 -25.67 -12.77
C THR A 165 2.18 -24.42 -13.13
N LEU A 166 3.31 -24.17 -12.48
CA LEU A 166 4.15 -23.01 -12.81
C LEU A 166 4.62 -23.02 -14.27
N ALA A 167 4.89 -24.19 -14.84
CA ALA A 167 5.27 -24.31 -16.25
C ALA A 167 4.14 -23.86 -17.22
N GLU A 168 2.89 -24.18 -16.90
CA GLU A 168 1.74 -23.70 -17.69
C GLU A 168 1.54 -22.19 -17.55
N VAL A 169 1.74 -21.65 -16.34
CA VAL A 169 1.66 -20.20 -16.09
C VAL A 169 2.76 -19.45 -16.86
N GLU A 170 3.98 -20.00 -16.91
CA GLU A 170 5.09 -19.44 -17.66
C GLU A 170 4.80 -19.43 -19.17
N ALA A 171 4.19 -20.50 -19.70
CA ALA A 171 3.78 -20.54 -21.11
C ALA A 171 2.75 -19.45 -21.46
N GLU A 172 1.70 -19.26 -20.63
CA GLU A 172 0.70 -18.19 -20.84
C GLU A 172 1.33 -16.80 -20.71
N TRP A 173 2.26 -16.63 -19.76
CA TRP A 173 3.02 -15.39 -19.59
C TRP A 173 3.84 -15.06 -20.84
N GLU A 174 4.60 -16.00 -21.38
CA GLU A 174 5.42 -15.78 -22.57
C GLU A 174 4.56 -15.50 -23.82
N GLU A 175 3.39 -16.16 -23.97
CA GLU A 175 2.42 -15.83 -25.02
C GLU A 175 1.92 -14.39 -24.86
N HIS A 176 1.56 -13.98 -23.65
CA HIS A 176 1.12 -12.61 -23.37
C HIS A 176 2.22 -11.58 -23.65
N LYS A 177 3.45 -11.84 -23.18
CA LYS A 177 4.62 -11.00 -23.41
C LYS A 177 4.91 -10.85 -24.91
N SER A 178 4.84 -11.95 -25.67
CA SER A 178 5.08 -11.93 -27.12
C SER A 178 4.06 -11.09 -27.90
N ARG A 179 2.77 -11.10 -27.49
CA ARG A 179 1.73 -10.30 -28.15
C ARG A 179 1.85 -8.80 -27.89
N ASN A 180 2.49 -8.42 -26.78
CA ASN A 180 2.60 -7.03 -26.34
C ASN A 180 4.02 -6.47 -26.50
N LYS A 181 4.82 -7.06 -27.38
CA LYS A 181 6.11 -6.49 -27.77
C LYS A 181 5.91 -5.18 -28.55
N PRO A 182 6.79 -4.18 -28.37
CA PRO A 182 8.02 -4.21 -27.55
C PRO A 182 7.81 -3.81 -26.08
N THR A 183 6.61 -3.38 -25.69
CA THR A 183 6.31 -2.76 -24.39
C THR A 183 6.68 -3.65 -23.20
N MET A 184 6.54 -4.98 -23.35
CA MET A 184 6.80 -5.94 -22.27
C MET A 184 8.17 -6.64 -22.34
N ASP A 185 9.08 -6.27 -23.25
CA ASP A 185 10.34 -7.02 -23.44
C ASP A 185 11.19 -7.11 -22.16
N LYS A 186 11.19 -6.03 -21.37
CA LYS A 186 11.94 -5.92 -20.10
C LYS A 186 11.21 -6.48 -18.88
N TRP A 187 9.97 -6.95 -19.06
CA TRP A 187 9.17 -7.44 -17.95
C TRP A 187 9.51 -8.90 -17.64
N GLU A 188 9.48 -9.21 -16.35
CA GLU A 188 9.67 -10.55 -15.81
C GLU A 188 8.34 -11.09 -15.27
N MET A 189 8.19 -12.42 -15.25
CA MET A 189 6.97 -13.06 -14.76
C MET A 189 6.75 -12.84 -13.25
N GLN A 190 7.83 -12.76 -12.47
CA GLN A 190 7.71 -12.75 -11.01
C GLN A 190 6.99 -11.49 -10.49
N PRO A 191 7.38 -10.24 -10.85
CA PRO A 191 6.63 -9.05 -10.44
C PRO A 191 5.17 -9.05 -10.91
N TYR A 192 4.92 -9.65 -12.08
CA TYR A 192 3.59 -9.82 -12.63
C TYR A 192 2.73 -10.76 -11.76
N LEU A 193 3.28 -11.83 -11.20
CA LEU A 193 2.55 -12.68 -10.24
C LEU A 193 2.50 -12.08 -8.84
N ASP A 194 3.53 -11.35 -8.41
CA ASP A 194 3.61 -10.77 -7.07
C ASP A 194 2.49 -9.76 -6.80
N PHE A 195 2.10 -8.97 -7.80
CA PHE A 195 0.91 -8.11 -7.68
C PHE A 195 -0.33 -8.93 -7.31
N LEU A 196 -0.62 -10.01 -8.04
CA LEU A 196 -1.80 -10.84 -7.81
C LEU A 196 -1.75 -11.55 -6.46
N LYS A 197 -0.57 -12.00 -6.02
CA LYS A 197 -0.37 -12.58 -4.69
C LYS A 197 -0.57 -11.53 -3.59
N SER A 198 -0.01 -10.33 -3.74
CA SER A 198 -0.12 -9.24 -2.76
C SER A 198 -1.56 -8.72 -2.58
N ARG A 199 -2.40 -8.91 -3.61
CA ARG A 199 -3.84 -8.61 -3.59
C ARG A 199 -4.69 -9.82 -3.23
N GLU A 200 -4.04 -10.92 -2.85
CA GLU A 200 -4.69 -12.18 -2.47
C GLU A 200 -5.64 -12.72 -3.55
N LEU A 201 -5.36 -12.48 -4.84
CA LEU A 201 -6.18 -12.97 -5.96
C LEU A 201 -5.80 -14.39 -6.37
N ILE A 202 -4.54 -14.74 -6.12
CA ILE A 202 -3.97 -16.06 -6.37
C ILE A 202 -3.15 -16.50 -5.16
N LEU A 203 -2.97 -17.81 -5.03
CA LEU A 203 -2.08 -18.42 -4.07
C LEU A 203 -1.25 -19.52 -4.75
N LEU A 204 -0.05 -19.78 -4.24
CA LEU A 204 0.81 -20.85 -4.72
C LEU A 204 0.82 -21.98 -3.68
N GLU A 205 0.34 -23.16 -4.06
CA GLU A 205 0.33 -24.37 -3.24
C GLU A 205 1.30 -25.39 -3.86
N GLY A 206 2.50 -25.50 -3.30
CA GLY A 206 3.57 -26.29 -3.92
C GLY A 206 3.98 -25.70 -5.27
N ASP A 207 3.80 -26.47 -6.34
CA ASP A 207 4.08 -26.05 -7.73
C ASP A 207 2.80 -25.67 -8.50
N THR A 208 1.68 -25.52 -7.80
CA THR A 208 0.38 -25.25 -8.42
C THR A 208 -0.15 -23.89 -7.97
N LEU A 209 -0.34 -23.01 -8.94
CA LEU A 209 -0.99 -21.72 -8.76
C LEU A 209 -2.52 -21.89 -8.81
N LYS A 210 -3.23 -21.32 -7.84
CA LYS A 210 -4.69 -21.40 -7.71
C LYS A 210 -5.29 -20.01 -7.56
N ILE A 211 -6.53 -19.85 -8.01
CA ILE A 211 -7.34 -18.67 -7.71
C ILE A 211 -7.87 -18.76 -6.27
N THR A 212 -7.90 -17.64 -5.57
CA THR A 212 -8.47 -17.54 -4.22
C THR A 212 -9.97 -17.23 -4.27
N PHE A 213 -10.63 -17.21 -3.12
CA PHE A 213 -12.00 -16.69 -3.03
C PHE A 213 -12.06 -15.21 -3.46
N THR A 214 -11.14 -14.38 -2.99
CA THR A 214 -11.03 -12.97 -3.38
C THR A 214 -10.85 -12.79 -4.90
N GLY A 215 -10.06 -13.65 -5.54
CA GLY A 215 -9.89 -13.66 -6.99
C GLY A 215 -11.19 -13.95 -7.74
N ASN A 216 -11.97 -14.93 -7.27
CA ASN A 216 -13.27 -15.27 -7.85
C ASN A 216 -14.32 -14.17 -7.64
N GLU A 217 -14.34 -13.57 -6.46
CA GLU A 217 -15.22 -12.43 -6.17
C GLU A 217 -14.84 -11.21 -7.02
N PHE A 218 -13.55 -10.96 -7.24
CA PHE A 218 -13.07 -9.92 -8.13
C PHE A 218 -13.56 -10.12 -9.57
N LEU A 219 -13.44 -11.35 -10.13
CA LEU A 219 -13.97 -11.65 -11.46
C LEU A 219 -15.49 -11.51 -11.53
N THR A 220 -16.20 -11.92 -10.47
CA THR A 220 -17.66 -11.75 -10.37
C THR A 220 -18.06 -10.28 -10.34
N TRP A 221 -17.32 -9.47 -9.58
CA TRP A 221 -17.48 -8.02 -9.55
C TRP A 221 -17.24 -7.42 -10.94
N MET A 222 -16.17 -7.82 -11.64
CA MET A 222 -15.92 -7.35 -13.01
C MET A 222 -17.10 -7.62 -13.95
N ALA A 223 -17.64 -8.84 -13.93
CA ALA A 223 -18.80 -9.20 -14.73
C ALA A 223 -20.06 -8.40 -14.35
N LYS A 224 -20.32 -8.24 -13.05
CA LYS A 224 -21.48 -7.51 -12.52
C LYS A 224 -21.48 -6.04 -12.92
N TYR A 225 -20.32 -5.39 -12.95
CA TYR A 225 -20.18 -3.96 -13.25
C TYR A 225 -19.70 -3.67 -14.68
N GLY A 226 -19.69 -4.67 -15.57
CA GLY A 226 -19.34 -4.50 -16.98
C GLY A 226 -17.90 -4.05 -17.23
N ARG A 227 -16.96 -4.49 -16.38
CA ARG A 227 -15.54 -4.17 -16.51
C ARG A 227 -14.92 -4.99 -17.64
N SER A 228 -14.19 -4.33 -18.54
CA SER A 228 -13.55 -4.96 -19.69
C SER A 228 -12.32 -5.77 -19.25
N ASP A 229 -12.19 -6.98 -19.79
CA ASP A 229 -10.96 -7.79 -19.72
C ASP A 229 -9.97 -7.47 -20.86
N ASN A 230 -10.46 -6.87 -21.95
CA ASN A 230 -9.64 -6.41 -23.06
C ASN A 230 -8.97 -5.07 -22.71
N ARG A 231 -7.83 -5.16 -22.02
CA ARG A 231 -7.01 -4.04 -21.60
C ARG A 231 -5.53 -4.31 -21.84
N LEU A 232 -4.82 -3.28 -22.34
CA LEU A 232 -3.36 -3.32 -22.45
C LEU A 232 -2.70 -3.12 -21.08
N TRP A 233 -3.26 -2.20 -20.29
CA TRP A 233 -2.91 -1.85 -18.91
C TRP A 233 -4.15 -1.80 -18.06
#